data_AF-A0A813HCW7-F1
#
_entry.id   AF-A0A813HCW7-F1
#
_cell.length_a   1.000
_cell.length_b   1.000
_cell.length_c   1.000
_cell.angle_alpha   90.00
_cell.angle_beta   90.00
_cell.angle_gamma   90.00
#
_symmetry.space_group_name_H-M   'P 1'
#
loop_
_entity.id
_entity.type
_entity.pdbx_description
1 polymer ?
#
loop_
_entity_poly.entity_id
_entity_poly.type
_entity_poly.pdbx_seq_one_letter_code
_entity_poly.pdbx_strand_id
1 'polypeptide(L)'
;MTTPADLTVTIGDMEVAYTDAAGRTPPDFLNKGTGDLGGKTLGPGLYTFSSSVKIPTDCTISGSSTDTWIFQMSGDLTMAANKRITLDGGALASNIFWQVAGFVEVEVGAHMEGILLVKTAAHFRTGSSLNGRILAQTAVTLQSSTVTQPHLGRILAQTADILA
;
A
#
# COMPACT_ATOMS: atom_id res chain seq x y z
N MET A 1 9.88 6.34 24.66
CA MET A 1 9.36 4.96 24.87
C MET A 1 7.91 4.99 24.47
N THR A 2 7.45 4.10 23.60
CA THR A 2 6.03 3.96 23.28
C THR A 2 5.28 3.47 24.52
N THR A 3 4.22 4.16 24.89
CA THR A 3 3.35 3.80 26.02
C THR A 3 2.13 3.00 25.52
N PRO A 4 1.42 2.28 26.40
CA PRO A 4 0.14 1.67 26.03
C PRO A 4 -0.87 2.68 25.45
N ALA A 5 -0.88 3.92 25.96
CA ALA A 5 -1.75 4.98 25.45
C ALA A 5 -1.39 5.38 24.00
N ASP A 6 -0.09 5.47 23.68
CA ASP A 6 0.36 5.75 22.31
C ASP A 6 -0.08 4.66 21.33
N LEU A 7 -0.07 3.39 21.77
CA LEU A 7 -0.55 2.27 20.96
C LEU A 7 -2.07 2.30 20.77
N THR A 8 -2.84 2.67 21.79
CA THR A 8 -4.29 2.86 21.65
C THR A 8 -4.61 3.95 20.64
N VAL A 9 -3.91 5.09 20.69
CA VAL A 9 -4.07 6.17 19.70
C VAL A 9 -3.68 5.66 18.31
N THR A 10 -2.55 4.98 18.16
CA THR A 10 -2.08 4.48 16.87
C THR A 10 -3.07 3.48 16.22
N ILE A 11 -3.67 2.60 17.01
CA ILE A 11 -4.69 1.66 16.51
C ILE A 11 -5.98 2.41 16.12
N GLY A 12 -6.37 3.42 16.90
CA GLY A 12 -7.50 4.29 16.56
C GLY A 12 -7.27 5.04 15.24
N ASP A 13 -6.09 5.62 15.05
CA ASP A 13 -5.71 6.33 13.83
C ASP A 13 -5.68 5.39 12.61
N MET A 14 -5.24 4.15 12.79
CA MET A 14 -5.31 3.12 11.75
C MET A 14 -6.77 2.83 11.34
N GLU A 15 -7.68 2.70 12.30
CA GLU A 15 -9.10 2.46 12.02
C GLU A 15 -9.74 3.65 11.30
N VAL A 16 -9.39 4.89 11.71
CA VAL A 16 -9.83 6.11 11.02
C VAL A 16 -9.31 6.14 9.58
N ALA A 17 -8.02 5.82 9.36
CA ALA A 17 -7.46 5.77 8.00
C ALA A 17 -8.12 4.69 7.13
N TYR A 18 -8.40 3.50 7.69
CA TYR A 18 -9.11 2.45 6.98
C TYR A 18 -10.52 2.89 6.57
N THR A 19 -11.28 3.47 7.50
CA THR A 19 -12.66 3.90 7.25
C THR A 19 -12.74 5.09 6.28
N ASP A 20 -11.82 6.05 6.39
CA ASP A 20 -11.68 7.15 5.43
C ASP A 20 -11.38 6.63 4.02
N ALA A 21 -10.37 5.76 3.88
CA ALA A 21 -10.02 5.17 2.59
C ALA A 21 -11.16 4.34 2.01
N ALA A 22 -11.89 3.56 2.81
CA ALA A 22 -13.04 2.76 2.38
C ALA A 22 -14.27 3.61 2.00
N GLY A 23 -14.40 4.82 2.57
CA GLY A 23 -15.54 5.72 2.39
C GLY A 23 -15.42 6.69 1.22
N ARG A 24 -14.26 6.77 0.55
CA ARG A 24 -14.06 7.70 -0.58
C ARG A 24 -15.00 7.37 -1.74
N THR A 25 -15.64 8.40 -2.30
CA THR A 25 -16.56 8.33 -3.45
C THR A 25 -16.60 9.68 -4.20
N PRO A 26 -17.05 9.72 -5.47
CA PRO A 26 -17.24 8.59 -6.38
C PRO A 26 -15.89 8.06 -6.93
N PRO A 27 -15.82 6.79 -7.36
CA PRO A 27 -14.59 6.25 -7.94
C PRO A 27 -14.29 6.80 -9.34
N ASP A 28 -13.01 7.02 -9.62
CA ASP A 28 -12.52 7.29 -10.97
C ASP A 28 -12.53 6.02 -11.82
N PHE A 29 -12.25 4.86 -11.20
CA PHE A 29 -12.23 3.55 -11.85
C PHE A 29 -13.01 2.50 -11.06
N LEU A 30 -13.97 1.85 -11.72
CA LEU A 30 -14.74 0.74 -11.16
C LEU A 30 -14.29 -0.59 -11.78
N ASN A 31 -13.92 -1.55 -10.94
CA ASN A 31 -13.57 -2.93 -11.32
C ASN A 31 -12.52 -3.01 -12.46
N LYS A 32 -11.49 -2.17 -12.39
CA LYS A 32 -10.44 -2.07 -13.42
C LYS A 32 -9.82 -3.45 -13.70
N GLY A 33 -9.86 -3.90 -14.96
CA GLY A 33 -9.32 -5.21 -15.32
C GLY A 33 -10.00 -6.38 -14.60
N THR A 34 -11.24 -6.20 -14.14
CA THR A 34 -12.00 -7.22 -13.39
C THR A 34 -11.24 -7.77 -12.18
N GLY A 35 -10.51 -6.89 -11.48
CA GLY A 35 -9.68 -7.25 -10.33
C GLY A 35 -8.29 -7.80 -10.69
N ASP A 36 -7.96 -7.98 -11.97
CA ASP A 36 -6.60 -8.33 -12.40
C ASP A 36 -5.84 -7.07 -12.80
N LEU A 37 -4.80 -6.71 -12.04
CA LEU A 37 -3.95 -5.53 -12.30
C LEU A 37 -2.64 -5.87 -13.02
N GLY A 38 -2.43 -7.14 -13.39
CA GLY A 38 -1.23 -7.57 -14.09
C GLY A 38 -1.01 -6.82 -15.41
N GLY A 39 0.22 -6.39 -15.66
CA GLY A 39 0.67 -5.71 -16.87
C GLY A 39 0.10 -4.32 -17.08
N LYS A 40 -0.53 -3.72 -16.06
CA LYS A 40 -1.16 -2.39 -16.19
C LYS A 40 -0.23 -1.28 -15.72
N THR A 41 -0.47 -0.10 -16.30
CA THR A 41 -0.02 1.17 -15.74
C THR A 41 -1.22 1.87 -15.13
N LEU A 42 -1.12 2.19 -13.84
CA LEU A 42 -2.18 2.77 -13.03
C LEU A 42 -1.88 4.25 -12.80
N GLY A 43 -2.67 5.13 -13.41
CA GLY A 43 -2.62 6.57 -13.19
C GLY A 43 -3.27 6.97 -11.85
N PRO A 44 -3.08 8.22 -11.39
CA PRO A 44 -3.65 8.73 -10.14
C PRO A 44 -5.16 8.54 -10.05
N GLY A 45 -5.67 8.40 -8.82
CA GLY A 45 -7.11 8.39 -8.56
C GLY A 45 -7.60 7.29 -7.63
N LEU A 46 -8.92 7.22 -7.55
CA LEU A 46 -9.69 6.27 -6.74
C LEU A 46 -10.13 5.06 -7.58
N TYR A 47 -9.66 3.89 -7.19
CA TYR A 47 -10.00 2.60 -7.78
C TYR A 47 -10.85 1.80 -6.81
N THR A 48 -12.05 1.40 -7.23
CA THR A 48 -12.95 0.57 -6.40
C THR A 48 -13.18 -0.78 -7.05
N PHE A 49 -13.05 -1.83 -6.25
CA PHE A 49 -13.31 -3.21 -6.64
C PHE A 49 -14.36 -3.81 -5.72
N SER A 50 -15.44 -4.33 -6.31
CA SER A 50 -16.46 -5.12 -5.59
C SER A 50 -16.06 -6.59 -5.43
N SER A 51 -14.78 -6.91 -5.60
CA SER A 51 -14.20 -8.26 -5.56
C SER A 51 -12.79 -8.23 -4.99
N SER A 52 -12.18 -9.42 -4.86
CA SER A 52 -10.73 -9.53 -4.66
C SER A 52 -9.95 -8.98 -5.86
N VAL A 53 -8.72 -8.56 -5.59
CA VAL A 53 -7.75 -8.05 -6.56
C VAL A 53 -6.51 -8.93 -6.58
N LYS A 54 -5.94 -9.15 -7.76
CA LYS A 54 -4.72 -9.93 -7.98
C LYS A 54 -3.73 -9.18 -8.86
N ILE A 55 -2.44 -9.40 -8.58
CA ILE A 55 -1.30 -8.90 -9.34
C ILE A 55 -0.47 -10.12 -9.81
N PRO A 56 -0.91 -10.80 -10.88
CA PRO A 56 -0.28 -12.04 -11.36
C PRO A 56 1.00 -11.80 -12.17
N THR A 57 1.17 -10.58 -12.68
CA THR A 57 2.34 -10.09 -13.40
C THR A 57 2.71 -8.70 -12.90
N ASP A 58 3.87 -8.18 -13.32
CA ASP A 58 4.32 -6.85 -12.92
C ASP A 58 3.30 -5.77 -13.26
N CYS A 59 3.26 -4.73 -12.44
CA CYS A 59 2.36 -3.58 -12.59
C CYS A 59 3.14 -2.30 -12.35
N THR A 60 2.72 -1.20 -12.99
CA THR A 60 3.31 0.13 -12.80
C THR A 60 2.28 1.07 -12.18
N ILE A 61 2.69 1.85 -11.19
CA ILE A 61 1.93 3.00 -10.69
C ILE A 61 2.69 4.24 -11.13
N SER A 62 2.02 5.08 -11.94
CA SER A 62 2.68 6.18 -12.66
C SER A 62 1.95 7.48 -12.42
N GLY A 63 2.69 8.47 -11.92
CA GLY A 63 2.20 9.82 -11.67
C GLY A 63 3.30 10.66 -11.01
N SER A 64 2.96 11.89 -10.66
CA SER A 64 3.87 12.80 -9.98
C SER A 64 4.05 12.47 -8.49
N SER A 65 5.03 13.12 -7.85
CA SER A 65 5.27 12.98 -6.40
C SER A 65 4.18 13.55 -5.51
N THR A 66 3.23 14.30 -6.09
CA THR A 66 2.08 14.89 -5.38
C THR A 66 0.78 14.14 -5.63
N ASP A 67 0.77 13.23 -6.60
CA ASP A 67 -0.41 12.45 -6.93
C ASP A 67 -0.69 11.38 -5.86
N THR A 68 -1.95 10.96 -5.78
CA THR A 68 -2.44 10.00 -4.79
C THR A 68 -3.22 8.88 -5.48
N TRP A 69 -3.08 7.68 -4.91
CA TRP A 69 -3.81 6.48 -5.32
C TRP A 69 -4.50 5.87 -4.12
N ILE A 70 -5.79 5.57 -4.28
CA ILE A 70 -6.55 4.80 -3.29
C ILE A 70 -7.17 3.61 -4.01
N PHE A 71 -6.78 2.42 -3.59
CA PHE A 71 -7.35 1.15 -4.06
C PHE A 71 -8.26 0.60 -2.96
N GLN A 72 -9.57 0.61 -3.19
CA GLN A 72 -10.59 0.02 -2.33
C GLN A 72 -10.98 -1.34 -2.87
N MET A 73 -10.95 -2.37 -2.04
CA MET A 73 -11.46 -3.69 -2.43
C MET A 73 -12.25 -4.35 -1.31
N SER A 74 -13.39 -4.94 -1.68
CA SER A 74 -14.25 -5.70 -0.77
C SER A 74 -13.73 -7.11 -0.47
N GLY A 75 -12.79 -7.61 -1.27
CA GLY A 75 -12.15 -8.91 -1.09
C GLY A 75 -10.68 -8.80 -0.67
N ASP A 76 -9.91 -9.81 -1.08
CA ASP A 76 -8.49 -9.97 -0.77
C ASP A 76 -7.60 -9.26 -1.79
N LEU A 77 -6.34 -9.03 -1.42
CA LEU A 77 -5.27 -8.57 -2.32
C LEU A 77 -4.17 -9.61 -2.40
N THR A 78 -3.91 -10.15 -3.58
CA THR A 78 -2.87 -11.16 -3.79
C THR A 78 -1.85 -10.71 -4.82
N MET A 79 -0.56 -10.91 -4.51
CA MET A 79 0.54 -10.62 -5.42
C MET A 79 1.37 -11.87 -5.66
N ALA A 80 1.50 -12.28 -6.91
CA ALA A 80 2.17 -13.52 -7.28
C ALA A 80 3.70 -13.46 -7.06
N ALA A 81 4.31 -14.63 -6.92
CA ALA A 81 5.74 -14.76 -6.64
C ALA A 81 6.61 -14.08 -7.69
N ASN A 82 7.69 -13.44 -7.23
CA ASN A 82 8.69 -12.74 -8.04
C ASN A 82 8.10 -11.65 -8.95
N LYS A 83 6.94 -11.08 -8.60
CA LYS A 83 6.36 -9.93 -9.29
C LYS A 83 6.71 -8.63 -8.61
N ARG A 84 6.62 -7.53 -9.35
CA ARG A 84 6.96 -6.20 -8.86
C ARG A 84 5.90 -5.16 -9.20
N ILE A 85 5.62 -4.29 -8.23
CA ILE A 85 5.04 -2.98 -8.48
C ILE A 85 6.20 -2.00 -8.72
N THR A 86 6.18 -1.30 -9.85
CA THR A 86 7.16 -0.27 -10.18
C THR A 86 6.53 1.11 -10.05
N LEU A 87 7.22 2.04 -9.40
CA LEU A 87 6.81 3.45 -9.36
C LEU A 87 7.48 4.21 -10.50
N ASP A 88 6.69 4.97 -11.26
CA ASP A 88 7.16 5.77 -12.40
C ASP A 88 6.64 7.21 -12.33
N GLY A 89 7.25 8.12 -13.07
CA GLY A 89 6.85 9.54 -13.16
C GLY A 89 7.11 10.38 -11.90
N GLY A 90 7.70 9.79 -10.86
CA GLY A 90 7.91 10.43 -9.55
C GLY A 90 6.92 10.00 -8.47
N ALA A 91 6.04 9.04 -8.75
CA ALA A 91 5.11 8.48 -7.79
C ALA A 91 5.83 8.02 -6.51
N LEU A 92 5.21 8.27 -5.36
CA LEU A 92 5.76 7.94 -4.05
C LEU A 92 4.89 6.91 -3.34
N ALA A 93 5.52 5.88 -2.76
CA ALA A 93 4.86 4.89 -1.93
C ALA A 93 4.03 5.49 -0.79
N SER A 94 4.45 6.65 -0.26
CA SER A 94 3.71 7.37 0.79
C SER A 94 2.32 7.85 0.36
N ASN A 95 2.05 7.93 -0.95
CA ASN A 95 0.79 8.44 -1.50
C ASN A 95 -0.09 7.33 -2.10
N ILE A 96 0.30 6.07 -1.90
CA ILE A 96 -0.42 4.91 -2.43
C ILE A 96 -1.06 4.18 -1.26
N PHE A 97 -2.38 4.10 -1.25
CA PHE A 97 -3.16 3.48 -0.18
C PHE A 97 -3.93 2.28 -0.71
N TRP A 98 -3.77 1.14 -0.05
CA TRP A 98 -4.48 -0.10 -0.34
C TRP A 98 -5.43 -0.39 0.82
N GLN A 99 -6.72 -0.10 0.66
CA GLN A 99 -7.76 -0.49 1.59
C GLN A 99 -8.29 -1.87 1.19
N VAL A 100 -8.09 -2.86 2.07
CA VAL A 100 -8.40 -4.27 1.81
C VAL A 100 -9.34 -4.81 2.88
N ALA A 101 -10.56 -5.17 2.49
CA ALA A 101 -11.55 -5.71 3.43
C ALA A 101 -11.30 -7.17 3.80
N GLY A 102 -10.60 -7.91 2.94
CA GLY A 102 -10.11 -9.26 3.20
C GLY A 102 -8.68 -9.28 3.76
N PHE A 103 -7.86 -10.21 3.28
CA PHE A 103 -6.44 -10.31 3.64
C PHE A 103 -5.52 -9.82 2.51
N VAL A 104 -4.25 -9.57 2.86
CA VAL A 104 -3.18 -9.35 1.88
C VAL A 104 -2.24 -10.55 1.88
N GLU A 105 -1.89 -11.05 0.70
CA GLU A 105 -0.82 -12.05 0.52
C GLU A 105 0.18 -11.60 -0.54
N VAL A 106 1.44 -11.48 -0.12
CA VAL A 106 2.59 -11.14 -0.96
C VAL A 106 3.51 -12.35 -1.02
N GLU A 107 3.49 -13.03 -2.16
CA GLU A 107 4.19 -14.28 -2.39
C GLU A 107 5.71 -14.14 -2.45
N VAL A 108 6.39 -15.29 -2.50
CA VAL A 108 7.85 -15.42 -2.44
C VAL A 108 8.54 -14.45 -3.41
N GLY A 109 9.48 -13.66 -2.89
CA GLY A 109 10.30 -12.74 -3.69
C GLY A 109 9.55 -11.57 -4.34
N ALA A 110 8.25 -11.39 -4.09
CA ALA A 110 7.48 -10.29 -4.67
C ALA A 110 7.80 -8.94 -3.99
N HIS A 111 7.64 -7.84 -4.73
CA HIS A 111 7.93 -6.48 -4.28
C HIS A 111 6.73 -5.55 -4.43
N MET A 112 6.24 -5.05 -3.31
CA MET A 112 5.05 -4.19 -3.21
C MET A 112 5.42 -2.76 -2.81
N GLU A 113 4.56 -1.81 -3.16
CA GLU A 113 4.72 -0.38 -2.91
C GLU A 113 3.42 0.17 -2.30
N GLY A 114 3.50 0.92 -1.20
CA GLY A 114 2.35 1.64 -0.62
C GLY A 114 2.02 1.34 0.84
N ILE A 115 0.96 1.98 1.33
CA ILE A 115 0.40 1.80 2.67
C ILE A 115 -0.74 0.78 2.62
N LEU A 116 -0.60 -0.34 3.33
CA LEU A 116 -1.62 -1.36 3.43
C LEU A 116 -2.51 -1.11 4.65
N LEU A 117 -3.81 -0.87 4.41
CA LEU A 117 -4.87 -0.75 5.41
C LEU A 117 -5.75 -2.00 5.33
N VAL A 118 -5.43 -3.00 6.15
CA VAL A 118 -5.95 -4.37 6.01
C VAL A 118 -6.90 -4.70 7.16
N LYS A 119 -8.15 -5.03 6.84
CA LYS A 119 -9.15 -5.37 7.85
C LYS A 119 -8.87 -6.68 8.56
N THR A 120 -8.18 -7.61 7.90
CA THR A 120 -7.80 -8.89 8.50
C THR A 120 -6.28 -9.02 8.60
N ALA A 121 -5.70 -10.05 8.00
CA ALA A 121 -4.30 -10.40 8.13
C ALA A 121 -3.48 -9.98 6.89
N ALA A 122 -2.19 -9.75 7.10
CA ALA A 122 -1.20 -9.56 6.04
C ALA A 122 -0.11 -10.64 6.11
N HIS A 123 0.10 -11.32 5.00
CA HIS A 123 1.06 -12.42 4.86
C HIS A 123 2.15 -12.06 3.86
N PHE A 124 3.39 -11.98 4.32
CA PHE A 124 4.57 -11.77 3.49
C PHE A 124 5.42 -13.02 3.50
N ARG A 125 5.50 -13.68 2.34
CA ARG A 125 6.25 -14.94 2.15
C ARG A 125 7.75 -14.69 2.00
N THR A 126 8.51 -15.79 1.96
CA THR A 126 9.99 -15.78 1.93
C THR A 126 10.57 -14.76 0.95
N GLY A 127 11.36 -13.83 1.48
CA GLY A 127 12.11 -12.88 0.66
C GLY A 127 11.26 -11.83 -0.07
N SER A 128 9.97 -11.73 0.22
CA SER A 128 9.15 -10.63 -0.28
C SER A 128 9.53 -9.30 0.38
N SER A 129 9.11 -8.19 -0.24
CA SER A 129 9.46 -6.86 0.23
C SER A 129 8.34 -5.84 0.03
N LEU A 130 8.32 -4.83 0.89
CA LEU A 130 7.43 -3.69 0.85
C LEU A 130 8.20 -2.41 1.12
N ASN A 131 8.06 -1.42 0.25
CA ASN A 131 8.31 -0.01 0.57
C ASN A 131 6.97 0.61 0.98
N GLY A 132 6.76 0.84 2.27
CA GLY A 132 5.41 1.05 2.77
C GLY A 132 5.22 0.88 4.27
N ARG A 133 3.94 0.73 4.64
CA ARG A 133 3.52 0.37 6.00
C ARG A 133 2.49 -0.75 5.92
N ILE A 134 2.54 -1.66 6.89
CA ILE A 134 1.53 -2.72 7.04
C ILE A 134 0.71 -2.37 8.28
N LEU A 135 -0.55 -1.99 8.07
CA LEU A 135 -1.50 -1.63 9.13
C LEU A 135 -2.67 -2.63 9.06
N ALA A 136 -2.51 -3.75 9.76
CA ALA A 136 -3.47 -4.85 9.77
C ALA A 136 -4.23 -4.90 11.11
N GLN A 137 -5.55 -5.06 11.06
CA GLN A 137 -6.39 -5.09 12.27
C GLN A 137 -6.33 -6.42 13.03
N THR A 138 -5.82 -7.51 12.42
CA THR A 138 -5.64 -8.79 13.13
C THR A 138 -4.17 -9.15 13.31
N ALA A 139 -3.47 -9.55 12.24
CA ALA A 139 -2.11 -10.07 12.34
C ALA A 139 -1.25 -9.71 11.12
N VAL A 140 0.04 -9.54 11.37
CA VAL A 140 1.08 -9.45 10.33
C VAL A 140 2.03 -10.63 10.48
N THR A 141 2.27 -11.36 9.40
CA THR A 141 3.22 -12.48 9.36
C THR A 141 4.29 -12.22 8.31
N LEU A 142 5.56 -12.32 8.71
CA LEU A 142 6.73 -12.05 7.86
C LEU A 142 7.61 -13.30 7.81
N GLN A 143 8.05 -13.69 6.62
CA GLN A 143 8.97 -14.79 6.40
C GLN A 143 10.23 -14.24 5.72
N SER A 144 11.27 -13.91 6.49
CA SER A 144 12.51 -13.29 5.94
C SER A 144 12.22 -12.14 4.96
N SER A 145 11.15 -11.37 5.22
CA SER A 145 10.65 -10.32 4.35
C SER A 145 11.23 -8.97 4.78
N THR A 146 11.36 -8.03 3.85
CA THR A 146 11.87 -6.68 4.13
C THR A 146 10.74 -5.66 4.08
N VAL A 147 10.57 -4.86 5.13
CA VAL A 147 9.61 -3.75 5.16
C VAL A 147 10.37 -2.45 5.44
N THR A 148 10.34 -1.54 4.49
CA THR A 148 11.01 -0.24 4.57
C THR A 148 9.97 0.86 4.66
N GLN A 149 10.05 1.69 5.70
CA GLN A 149 9.15 2.83 5.84
C GLN A 149 9.30 3.77 4.63
N PRO A 150 8.20 4.27 4.03
CA PRO A 150 8.29 5.13 2.87
C PRO A 150 8.90 6.47 3.26
N HIS A 151 9.73 7.00 2.36
CA HIS A 151 10.25 8.36 2.48
C HIS A 151 9.10 9.33 2.23
N LEU A 152 8.91 10.29 3.12
CA LEU A 152 8.11 11.46 2.82
C LEU A 152 8.88 12.21 1.72
N GLY A 153 8.22 12.53 0.59
CA GLY A 153 8.87 13.26 -0.51
C GLY A 153 9.65 14.45 0.04
N ARG A 154 10.90 14.64 -0.39
CA ARG A 154 11.77 15.71 0.15
C ARG A 154 11.07 17.06 0.04
N ILE A 155 10.54 17.57 1.16
CA ILE A 155 10.50 19.01 1.36
C ILE A 155 11.97 19.41 1.49
N LEU A 156 12.41 20.43 0.76
CA LEU A 156 13.76 20.98 0.85
C LEU A 156 14.01 21.49 2.29
N ALA A 157 14.45 20.59 3.16
CA ALA A 157 14.95 20.88 4.50
C ALA A 157 16.06 19.88 4.82
N GLN A 158 17.05 19.79 3.93
CA GLN A 158 18.37 19.28 4.27
C GLN A 158 19.43 20.18 3.64
N THR A 159 19.47 21.42 4.11
CA THR A 159 20.64 22.30 4.06
C THR A 159 20.76 22.97 5.42
N ALA A 160 21.27 22.22 6.39
CA ALA A 160 21.93 22.77 7.57
C ALA A 160 23.07 21.82 7.94
N ASP A 161 23.97 21.63 6.97
CA ASP A 161 25.31 21.13 7.18
C ASP A 161 26.25 22.05 6.40
N ILE A 162 26.24 23.34 6.76
CA ILE A 162 27.23 24.36 6.42
C ILE A 162 27.31 25.28 7.65
N LEU A 163 28.48 25.25 8.31
CA LEU A 163 29.03 26.19 9.30
C LEU A 163 28.45 26.19 10.72
N ALA A 164 29.04 25.39 11.61
CA ALA A 164 29.84 25.86 12.77
C ALA A 164 30.59 24.67 13.40
#